data_AF-A0A8T4CF89-F1
#
_entry.id   AF-A0A8T4CF89-F1
#
_cell.length_a   1.000
_cell.length_b   1.000
_cell.length_c   1.000
_cell.angle_alpha   90.00
_cell.angle_beta   90.00
_cell.angle_gamma   90.00
#
_symmetry.space_group_name_H-M   'P 1'
#
loop_
_entity.id
_entity.type
_entity.pdbx_description
1 polymer ?
#
loop_
_entity_poly.entity_id
_entity_poly.type
_entity_poly.pdbx_seq_one_letter_code
_entity_poly.pdbx_strand_id
1 'polypeptide(L)'
;MARPMVLSDSDLKREMAAGELEIEPFSEPNLTPNGYDLTVESVLVPSTGQRTGAGTAAVPPGCWFVVGTRERVRLGRGLAAQLWLRSSFARRGVLATFGKIDAGFDGTLTVTALNASPSELGLPVGERFCQMVVERLDSPAEKAYAERSGRFQHQRGITLEGREEGAAGSGQRAAVAKRRPPSTAARCPLPAAPPPTAARCPLPAPLPSVQPCRDHGCDLCCRATEMPLTREDVGRIRELGFDEKEFVEGSEGWLRLRNTAGGLCVFLRDGLCSIYPHRPGGCRLYPAVFDIDAGRAVLDPECPHRHGFGPAEASGPAVRRLVDRLRRERRDRRRRRAR
;
A
#
# COMPACT_ATOMS: atom_id res chain seq x y z
N MET A 1 24.00 -22.48 -1.88
CA MET A 1 23.27 -21.21 -1.74
C MET A 1 22.70 -21.17 -0.33
N ALA A 2 23.33 -20.44 0.57
CA ALA A 2 22.71 -20.17 1.87
C ALA A 2 21.48 -19.31 1.61
N ARG A 3 20.33 -19.71 2.15
CA ARG A 3 19.10 -18.92 2.08
C ARG A 3 19.12 -18.05 3.33
N PRO A 4 18.79 -16.74 3.27
CA PRO A 4 18.61 -15.95 4.47
C PRO A 4 17.63 -16.69 5.39
N MET A 5 18.12 -17.08 6.57
CA MET A 5 17.37 -17.86 7.52
C MET A 5 16.78 -16.91 8.56
N VAL A 6 15.46 -16.95 8.70
CA VAL A 6 14.77 -16.36 9.85
C VAL A 6 15.24 -17.08 11.10
N LEU A 7 15.62 -16.31 12.12
CA LEU A 7 16.08 -16.84 13.39
C LEU A 7 14.89 -17.31 14.24
N SER A 8 14.98 -18.52 14.78
CA SER A 8 14.04 -19.00 15.81
C SER A 8 14.26 -18.26 17.13
N ASP A 9 13.30 -18.37 18.05
CA ASP A 9 13.45 -17.93 19.45
C ASP A 9 14.77 -18.38 20.10
N SER A 10 15.15 -19.63 19.91
CA SER A 10 16.40 -20.20 20.42
C SER A 10 17.63 -19.59 19.74
N ASP A 11 17.55 -19.28 18.46
CA ASP A 11 18.63 -18.62 17.71
C ASP A 11 18.78 -17.17 18.14
N LEU A 12 17.68 -16.45 18.34
CA LEU A 12 17.68 -15.07 18.87
C LEU A 12 18.41 -15.02 20.22
N LYS A 13 18.11 -15.96 21.13
CA LYS A 13 18.82 -16.07 22.42
C LYS A 13 20.31 -16.31 22.25
N ARG A 14 20.73 -17.14 21.29
CA ARG A 14 22.16 -17.37 21.02
C ARG A 14 22.84 -16.13 20.46
N GLU A 15 22.22 -15.41 19.52
CA GLU A 15 22.80 -14.16 19.01
C GLU A 15 22.89 -13.08 20.10
N MET A 16 21.92 -13.04 21.03
CA MET A 16 22.00 -12.15 22.19
C MET A 16 23.14 -12.54 23.13
N ALA A 17 23.31 -13.82 23.43
CA ALA A 17 24.43 -14.31 24.24
C ALA A 17 25.80 -14.05 23.58
N ALA A 18 25.84 -14.07 22.24
CA ALA A 18 27.04 -13.75 21.46
C ALA A 18 27.32 -12.24 21.34
N GLY A 19 26.39 -11.37 21.76
CA GLY A 19 26.51 -9.91 21.59
C GLY A 19 26.29 -9.43 20.15
N GLU A 20 25.78 -10.28 19.25
CA GLU A 20 25.43 -9.91 17.88
C GLU A 20 24.03 -9.29 17.78
N LEU A 21 23.17 -9.55 18.76
CA LEU A 21 21.85 -8.93 18.91
C LEU A 21 21.73 -8.33 20.31
N GLU A 22 21.26 -7.09 20.43
CA GLU A 22 20.81 -6.57 21.72
C GLU A 22 19.38 -6.06 21.59
N ILE A 23 18.57 -6.37 22.60
CA ILE A 23 17.22 -5.85 22.77
C ILE A 23 17.14 -5.35 24.22
N GLU A 24 16.90 -4.06 24.41
CA GLU A 24 16.94 -3.47 25.74
C GLU A 24 15.76 -2.50 25.95
N PRO A 25 14.85 -2.75 26.91
CA PRO A 25 14.82 -3.93 27.80
C PRO A 25 14.37 -5.20 27.06
N PHE A 26 15.00 -6.34 27.37
CA PHE A 26 14.53 -7.65 26.94
C PHE A 26 13.46 -8.20 27.89
N SER A 27 12.41 -8.80 27.34
CA SER A 27 11.29 -9.40 28.06
C SER A 27 10.98 -10.76 27.45
N GLU A 28 11.17 -11.83 28.23
CA GLU A 28 10.92 -13.21 27.77
C GLU A 28 9.48 -13.43 27.22
N PRO A 29 8.40 -12.88 27.84
CA PRO A 29 7.04 -12.96 27.29
C PRO A 29 6.82 -12.31 25.92
N ASN A 30 7.75 -11.47 25.46
CA ASN A 30 7.69 -10.84 24.14
C ASN A 30 8.33 -11.70 23.05
N LEU A 31 9.07 -12.75 23.41
CA LEU A 31 9.66 -13.66 22.45
C LEU A 31 8.56 -14.48 21.75
N THR A 32 8.68 -14.61 20.43
CA THR A 32 7.81 -15.45 19.60
C THR A 32 8.66 -16.52 18.92
N PRO A 33 8.07 -17.61 18.38
CA PRO A 33 8.85 -18.72 17.83
C PRO A 33 9.88 -18.32 16.76
N ASN A 34 9.69 -17.18 16.09
CA ASN A 34 10.52 -16.69 15.00
C ASN A 34 10.74 -15.17 15.05
N GLY A 35 10.66 -14.57 16.24
CA GLY A 35 10.73 -13.12 16.37
C GLY A 35 10.62 -12.62 17.81
N TYR A 36 10.43 -11.31 17.92
CA TYR A 36 10.28 -10.62 19.20
C TYR A 36 9.28 -9.47 19.04
N ASP A 37 8.25 -9.45 19.88
CA ASP A 37 7.24 -8.39 19.91
C ASP A 37 7.80 -7.13 20.60
N LEU A 38 7.82 -6.01 19.88
CA LEU A 38 8.23 -4.70 20.37
C LEU A 38 7.05 -3.95 20.98
N THR A 39 7.29 -3.19 22.04
CA THR A 39 6.26 -2.51 22.82
C THR A 39 6.25 -1.01 22.61
N VAL A 40 5.09 -0.39 22.78
CA VAL A 40 4.90 1.05 22.66
C VAL A 40 5.53 1.77 23.85
N GLU A 41 6.45 2.69 23.62
CA GLU A 41 6.89 3.66 24.64
C GLU A 41 6.16 4.99 24.51
N SER A 42 5.99 5.45 23.28
CA SER A 42 5.31 6.71 23.02
C SER A 42 4.53 6.67 21.72
N VAL A 43 3.46 7.47 21.68
CA VAL A 43 2.63 7.67 20.50
C VAL A 43 2.53 9.15 20.20
N LEU A 44 2.76 9.52 18.94
CA LEU A 44 2.51 10.86 18.40
C LEU A 44 1.38 10.79 17.38
N VAL A 45 0.38 11.64 17.50
CA VAL A 45 -0.68 11.83 16.49
C VAL A 45 -0.52 13.23 15.89
N PRO A 46 0.14 13.37 14.72
CA PRO A 46 0.54 14.68 14.20
C PRO A 46 -0.62 15.63 13.90
N SER A 47 -1.78 15.10 13.49
CA SER A 47 -2.97 15.90 13.19
C SER A 47 -3.54 16.61 14.42
N THR A 48 -3.40 16.04 15.61
CA THR A 48 -3.88 16.62 16.87
C THR A 48 -2.75 17.22 17.71
N GLY A 49 -1.48 16.95 17.36
CA GLY A 49 -0.31 17.28 18.18
C GLY A 49 -0.21 16.45 19.46
N GLN A 50 -1.10 15.47 19.66
CA GLN A 50 -1.12 14.62 20.85
C GLN A 50 0.16 13.80 20.94
N ARG A 51 0.84 13.89 22.07
CA ARG A 51 1.96 13.03 22.46
C ARG A 51 1.59 12.28 23.73
N THR A 52 1.64 10.96 23.68
CA THR A 52 1.26 10.08 24.79
C THR A 52 2.46 9.21 25.16
N GLY A 53 3.00 9.38 26.36
CA GLY A 53 4.07 8.54 26.93
C GLY A 53 3.64 7.72 28.16
N ALA A 54 2.38 7.85 28.58
CA ALA A 54 1.76 7.03 29.62
C ALA A 54 0.25 6.92 29.38
N GLY A 55 -0.38 5.87 29.91
CA GLY A 55 -1.81 5.60 29.72
C GLY A 55 -2.13 5.08 28.31
N THR A 56 -3.22 5.56 27.71
CA THR A 56 -3.70 5.10 26.41
C THR A 56 -3.80 6.27 25.44
N ALA A 57 -3.15 6.14 24.28
CA ALA A 57 -3.29 7.11 23.20
C ALA A 57 -4.63 6.88 22.49
N ALA A 58 -5.40 7.95 22.30
CA ALA A 58 -6.55 7.98 21.43
C ALA A 58 -6.10 8.38 20.01
N VAL A 59 -6.26 7.48 19.03
CA VAL A 59 -5.97 7.77 17.62
C VAL A 59 -7.28 7.84 16.84
N PRO A 60 -7.70 9.02 16.36
CA PRO A 60 -8.96 9.15 15.64
C PRO A 60 -8.97 8.38 14.31
N PRO A 61 -10.17 8.05 13.78
CA PRO A 61 -10.34 7.53 12.43
C PRO A 61 -9.63 8.38 11.37
N GLY A 62 -8.99 7.74 10.40
CA GLY A 62 -8.30 8.40 9.29
C GLY A 62 -7.01 9.13 9.66
N CYS A 63 -6.60 9.14 10.92
CA CYS A 63 -5.37 9.78 11.36
C CYS A 63 -4.19 8.82 11.29
N TRP A 64 -3.08 9.30 10.73
CA TRP A 64 -1.80 8.64 10.90
C TRP A 64 -1.20 8.99 12.27
N PHE A 65 -0.41 8.07 12.78
CA PHE A 65 0.25 8.16 14.07
C PHE A 65 1.62 7.51 13.99
N VAL A 66 2.45 7.81 14.97
CA VAL A 66 3.83 7.36 15.05
C VAL A 66 4.05 6.72 16.41
N VAL A 67 4.63 5.53 16.41
CA VAL A 67 4.98 4.77 17.60
C VAL A 67 6.49 4.79 17.76
N GLY A 68 6.96 5.23 18.91
CA GLY A 68 8.33 4.99 19.37
C GLY A 68 8.35 3.70 20.17
N THR A 69 9.22 2.76 19.82
CA THR A 69 9.37 1.52 20.59
C THR A 69 10.06 1.76 21.92
N ARG A 70 9.71 0.96 22.93
CA ARG A 70 10.41 0.92 24.21
C ARG A 70 11.77 0.30 24.09
N GLU A 71 11.86 -0.78 23.31
CA GLU A 71 13.08 -1.51 23.13
C GLU A 71 14.01 -0.74 22.18
N ARG A 72 15.24 -0.54 22.64
CA ARG A 72 16.40 -0.30 21.79
C ARG A 72 16.83 -1.63 21.18
N VAL A 73 17.06 -1.62 19.88
CA VAL A 73 17.56 -2.77 19.12
C VAL A 73 18.96 -2.44 18.60
N ARG A 74 19.93 -3.33 18.83
CA ARG A 74 21.24 -3.31 18.18
C ARG A 74 21.44 -4.59 17.37
N LEU A 75 21.83 -4.44 16.11
CA LEU A 75 22.15 -5.57 15.23
C LEU A 75 23.64 -5.58 14.88
N GLY A 76 24.25 -6.75 14.89
CA GLY A 76 25.59 -7.00 14.36
C GLY A 76 25.64 -6.88 12.83
N ARG A 77 26.83 -7.01 12.25
CA ARG A 77 27.03 -6.82 10.80
C ARG A 77 26.47 -7.97 9.96
N GLY A 78 26.25 -9.13 10.57
CA GLY A 78 25.70 -10.32 9.91
C GLY A 78 24.18 -10.47 10.03
N LEU A 79 23.50 -9.52 10.68
CA LEU A 79 22.06 -9.59 10.95
C LEU A 79 21.34 -8.41 10.32
N ALA A 80 20.11 -8.64 9.88
CA ALA A 80 19.14 -7.62 9.58
C ALA A 80 17.79 -8.04 10.17
N ALA A 81 16.82 -7.14 10.28
CA ALA A 81 15.50 -7.53 10.78
C ALA A 81 14.37 -6.87 10.00
N GLN A 82 13.25 -7.57 9.87
CA GLN A 82 12.03 -7.05 9.27
C GLN A 82 11.02 -6.75 10.38
N LEU A 83 10.23 -5.70 10.21
CA LEU A 83 9.13 -5.39 11.11
C LEU A 83 7.80 -5.87 10.49
N TRP A 84 6.93 -6.41 11.32
CA TRP A 84 5.61 -6.88 10.95
C TRP A 84 4.56 -6.38 11.92
N LEU A 85 3.39 -5.96 11.43
CA LEU A 85 2.28 -5.59 12.31
C LEU A 85 1.76 -6.84 13.01
N ARG A 86 1.48 -6.74 14.32
CA ARG A 86 0.73 -7.80 14.99
C ARG A 86 -0.67 -7.90 14.39
N SER A 87 -1.11 -9.11 14.10
CA SER A 87 -2.39 -9.33 13.41
C SER A 87 -3.59 -8.77 14.18
N SER A 88 -3.50 -8.61 15.51
CA SER A 88 -4.51 -7.95 16.33
C SER A 88 -4.77 -6.51 15.89
N PHE A 89 -3.74 -5.74 15.53
CA PHE A 89 -3.88 -4.38 15.03
C PHE A 89 -4.35 -4.34 13.58
N ALA A 90 -3.82 -5.21 12.72
CA ALA A 90 -4.28 -5.33 11.34
C ALA A 90 -5.80 -5.61 11.28
N ARG A 91 -6.30 -6.52 12.12
CA ARG A 91 -7.72 -6.87 12.24
C ARG A 91 -8.59 -5.75 12.82
N ARG A 92 -7.99 -4.77 13.50
CA ARG A 92 -8.64 -3.55 14.01
C ARG A 92 -8.60 -2.39 13.01
N GLY A 93 -8.15 -2.62 11.77
CA GLY A 93 -8.07 -1.59 10.72
C GLY A 93 -6.84 -0.69 10.82
N VAL A 94 -5.79 -1.11 11.54
CA VAL A 94 -4.50 -0.40 11.54
C VAL A 94 -3.67 -0.86 10.35
N LEU A 95 -3.16 0.11 9.59
CA LEU A 95 -2.19 -0.11 8.53
C LEU A 95 -0.87 0.51 8.97
N ALA A 96 0.25 -0.19 8.83
CA ALA A 96 1.54 0.34 9.27
C ALA A 96 2.58 0.19 8.16
N THR A 97 3.49 1.17 8.05
CA THR A 97 4.62 1.08 7.14
C THR A 97 5.70 0.26 7.81
N PHE A 98 6.25 -0.71 7.10
CA PHE A 98 7.34 -1.52 7.60
C PHE A 98 8.52 -1.49 6.65
N GLY A 99 9.69 -1.40 7.25
CA GLY A 99 10.97 -1.45 6.58
C GLY A 99 11.85 -2.55 7.16
N LYS A 100 13.12 -2.50 6.77
CA LYS A 100 14.17 -3.36 7.28
C LYS A 100 15.01 -2.56 8.28
N ILE A 101 15.37 -3.17 9.40
CA ILE A 101 16.41 -2.71 10.30
C ILE A 101 17.73 -3.18 9.70
N ASP A 102 18.59 -2.22 9.35
CA ASP A 102 19.85 -2.48 8.66
C ASP A 102 20.90 -3.09 9.60
N ALA A 103 21.85 -3.81 9.01
CA ALA A 103 22.99 -4.38 9.73
C ALA A 103 23.84 -3.26 10.38
N GLY A 104 24.19 -3.45 11.66
CA GLY A 104 24.90 -2.43 12.44
C GLY A 104 24.03 -1.29 12.99
N PHE A 105 22.71 -1.32 12.78
CA PHE A 105 21.81 -0.35 13.42
C PHE A 105 21.83 -0.48 14.94
N ASP A 106 21.70 0.65 15.63
CA ASP A 106 21.56 0.76 17.08
C ASP A 106 20.58 1.89 17.41
N GLY A 107 19.44 1.60 18.03
CA GLY A 107 18.50 2.64 18.43
C GLY A 107 17.12 2.12 18.81
N THR A 108 16.25 2.99 19.29
CA THR A 108 14.80 2.69 19.32
C THR A 108 14.22 2.84 17.92
N LEU A 109 13.07 2.25 17.65
CA LEU A 109 12.44 2.30 16.34
C LEU A 109 11.30 3.31 16.33
N THR A 110 11.20 4.04 15.21
CA THR A 110 10.08 4.92 14.90
C THR A 110 9.24 4.23 13.83
N VAL A 111 8.03 3.81 14.19
CA VAL A 111 7.11 3.08 13.31
C VAL A 111 5.89 3.96 13.02
N THR A 112 5.59 4.18 11.74
CA THR A 112 4.41 4.97 11.35
C THR A 112 3.24 4.06 10.96
N ALA A 113 2.04 4.49 11.32
CA ALA A 113 0.81 3.75 11.08
C ALA A 113 -0.38 4.68 10.84
N LEU A 114 -1.46 4.12 10.31
CA LEU A 114 -2.72 4.76 9.98
C LEU A 114 -3.85 3.99 10.65
N ASN A 115 -4.70 4.70 11.40
CA ASN A 115 -5.99 4.16 11.80
C ASN A 115 -6.96 4.28 10.62
N ALA A 116 -7.08 3.22 9.82
CA ALA A 116 -8.03 3.15 8.71
C ALA A 116 -9.41 2.63 9.15
N SER A 117 -9.59 2.35 10.44
CA SER A 117 -10.90 1.96 10.99
C SER A 117 -11.82 3.18 11.15
N PRO A 118 -13.15 2.99 11.13
CA PRO A 118 -14.10 4.07 11.38
C PRO A 118 -14.21 4.45 12.86
N SER A 119 -13.49 3.76 13.75
CA SER A 119 -13.56 3.95 15.20
C SER A 119 -12.25 4.50 15.76
N GLU A 120 -12.32 5.16 16.91
CA GLU A 120 -11.12 5.56 17.63
C GLU A 120 -10.31 4.34 18.06
N LEU A 121 -9.01 4.37 17.80
CA LEU A 121 -8.08 3.34 18.24
C LEU A 121 -7.46 3.76 19.58
N GLY A 122 -7.86 3.06 20.65
CA GLY A 122 -7.11 3.07 21.90
C GLY A 122 -5.82 2.25 21.75
N LEU A 123 -4.67 2.91 21.96
CA LEU A 123 -3.34 2.31 21.96
C LEU A 123 -2.65 2.52 23.31
N PRO A 124 -2.69 1.53 24.21
CA PRO A 124 -2.01 1.60 25.49
C PRO A 124 -0.49 1.68 25.34
N VAL A 125 0.16 2.52 26.14
CA VAL A 125 1.61 2.50 26.30
C VAL A 125 2.00 1.19 27.00
N GLY A 126 3.04 0.52 26.50
CA GLY A 126 3.47 -0.82 26.90
C GLY A 126 2.82 -1.96 26.11
N GLU A 127 1.81 -1.70 25.28
CA GLU A 127 1.21 -2.73 24.42
C GLU A 127 2.23 -3.22 23.38
N ARG A 128 2.25 -4.53 23.12
CA ARG A 128 3.05 -5.12 22.03
C ARG A 128 2.45 -4.66 20.70
N PHE A 129 3.19 -3.95 19.86
CA PHE A 129 2.64 -3.31 18.66
C PHE A 129 3.04 -4.02 17.36
N CYS A 130 4.34 -4.23 17.17
CA CYS A 130 4.89 -4.90 15.99
C CYS A 130 5.85 -6.01 16.41
N GLN A 131 6.02 -6.99 15.54
CA GLN A 131 6.98 -8.08 15.70
C GLN A 131 8.22 -7.78 14.86
N MET A 132 9.39 -7.91 15.47
CA MET A 132 10.68 -7.96 14.79
C MET A 132 11.01 -9.40 14.41
N VAL A 133 11.35 -9.63 13.15
CA VAL A 133 11.80 -10.92 12.61
C VAL A 133 13.24 -10.76 12.15
N VAL A 134 14.18 -11.40 12.84
CA VAL A 134 15.62 -11.28 12.56
C VAL A 134 16.03 -12.32 11.52
N GLU A 135 16.88 -11.90 10.60
CA GLU A 135 17.39 -12.71 9.49
C GLU A 135 18.91 -12.67 9.50
N ARG A 136 19.53 -13.84 9.27
CA ARG A 136 20.97 -13.90 9.01
C ARG A 136 21.26 -13.52 7.55
N LEU A 137 22.23 -12.64 7.36
CA LEU A 137 22.77 -12.31 6.04
C LEU A 137 23.70 -13.43 5.55
N ASP A 138 23.76 -13.64 4.24
CA ASP A 138 24.65 -14.63 3.63
C ASP A 138 26.14 -14.32 3.88
N SER A 139 26.46 -13.04 4.02
CA SER A 139 27.78 -12.54 4.44
C SER A 139 27.60 -11.26 5.26
N PRO A 140 28.52 -10.95 6.19
CA PRO A 140 28.48 -9.70 6.93
C PRO A 140 28.50 -8.48 5.99
N ALA A 141 27.76 -7.44 6.35
CA ALA A 141 27.77 -6.19 5.59
C ALA A 141 29.18 -5.59 5.56
N GLU A 142 29.64 -5.18 4.36
CA GLU A 142 30.94 -4.52 4.15
C GLU A 142 31.01 -3.15 4.85
N LYS A 143 29.88 -2.46 4.99
CA LYS A 143 29.72 -1.22 5.77
C LYS A 143 28.44 -1.32 6.58
N ALA A 144 28.54 -1.08 7.89
CA ALA A 144 27.41 -0.99 8.79
C ALA A 144 26.54 0.24 8.49
N TYR A 145 25.32 0.27 9.03
CA TYR A 145 24.39 1.38 8.88
C TYR A 145 25.04 2.75 9.20
N ALA A 146 25.76 2.83 10.33
CA ALA A 146 26.49 4.03 10.76
C ALA A 146 27.54 4.52 9.74
N GLU A 147 28.15 3.60 8.99
CA GLU A 147 29.20 3.90 8.00
C GLU A 147 28.64 4.28 6.63
N ARG A 148 27.38 3.96 6.33
CA ARG A 148 26.73 4.29 5.05
C ARG A 148 25.88 5.56 5.11
N SER A 149 24.98 5.64 6.09
CA SER A 149 24.10 6.81 6.24
C SER A 149 24.09 7.30 7.67
N GLY A 150 23.97 6.40 8.66
CA GLY A 150 23.99 6.69 10.09
C GLY A 150 22.90 7.67 10.55
N ARG A 151 21.95 8.05 9.69
CA ARG A 151 21.06 9.20 9.90
C ARG A 151 20.21 9.07 11.17
N PHE A 152 19.84 7.84 11.52
CA PHE A 152 19.02 7.53 12.69
C PHE A 152 19.76 6.66 13.72
N GLN A 153 21.09 6.60 13.65
CA GLN A 153 21.90 5.82 14.58
C GLN A 153 21.80 6.44 15.99
N HIS A 154 21.71 5.58 17.00
CA HIS A 154 21.56 5.90 18.42
C HIS A 154 20.29 6.70 18.75
N GLN A 155 19.29 6.73 17.87
CA GLN A 155 18.06 7.46 18.13
C GLN A 155 17.31 6.93 19.36
N ARG A 156 16.60 7.84 20.03
CA ARG A 156 15.79 7.58 21.21
C ARG A 156 14.42 8.21 21.04
N GLY A 157 13.36 7.42 21.23
CA GLY A 157 11.98 7.85 21.02
C GLY A 157 11.63 8.03 19.53
N ILE A 158 10.71 8.95 19.27
CA ILE A 158 10.20 9.25 17.94
C ILE A 158 11.08 10.30 17.25
N THR A 159 11.66 9.94 16.11
CA THR A 159 12.44 10.86 15.26
C THR A 159 11.75 11.04 13.92
N LEU A 160 11.39 12.29 13.57
CA LEU A 160 10.80 12.63 12.27
C LEU A 160 11.79 13.44 11.44
N GLU A 161 11.75 13.31 10.12
CA GLU A 161 12.58 14.14 9.25
C GLU A 161 12.24 15.62 9.38
N GLY A 162 13.25 16.48 9.57
CA GLY A 162 13.10 17.94 9.53
C GLY A 162 12.65 18.61 10.83
N ARG A 163 12.66 17.91 11.98
CA ARG A 163 12.50 18.52 13.31
C ARG A 163 13.49 17.88 14.29
N GLU A 164 14.59 18.58 14.56
CA GLU A 164 15.49 18.22 15.66
C GLU A 164 14.74 18.40 16.99
N GLU A 165 14.68 17.35 17.81
CA GLU A 165 14.47 17.49 19.26
C GLU A 165 15.70 16.88 19.94
N GLY A 166 16.56 17.77 20.44
CA GLY A 166 17.91 17.48 20.93
C GLY A 166 17.94 16.72 22.26
N ALA A 167 18.99 15.90 22.40
CA ALA A 167 19.45 15.37 23.67
C ALA A 167 20.57 16.27 24.25
N ALA A 168 20.34 16.69 25.49
CA ALA A 168 21.21 17.34 26.48
C ALA A 168 22.70 17.59 26.14
N GLY A 169 23.09 18.86 26.20
CA GLY A 169 24.48 19.33 26.33
C GLY A 169 24.49 20.71 27.01
N SER A 170 25.24 20.83 28.09
CA SER A 170 25.38 21.96 29.02
C SER A 170 25.60 23.35 28.39
N GLY A 171 25.01 24.37 29.03
CA GLY A 171 25.63 25.70 29.12
C GLY A 171 24.85 26.86 28.50
N GLN A 172 24.58 27.85 29.37
CA GLN A 172 24.23 29.25 29.12
C GLN A 172 22.76 29.61 28.86
N ARG A 173 22.27 30.40 29.82
CA ARG A 173 20.99 31.10 29.81
C ARG A 173 21.00 32.18 28.73
N ALA A 174 19.97 32.20 27.90
CA ALA A 174 19.47 33.41 27.26
C ALA A 174 17.95 33.40 27.37
N ALA A 175 17.40 34.43 28.02
CA ALA A 175 15.97 34.61 28.19
C ALA A 175 15.32 34.88 26.83
N VAL A 176 14.34 34.06 26.44
CA VAL A 176 13.44 34.34 25.31
C VAL A 176 12.02 34.39 25.84
N ALA A 177 11.36 35.51 25.55
CA ALA A 177 10.09 35.94 26.12
C ALA A 177 8.95 34.93 25.90
N LYS A 178 8.18 34.70 26.98
CA LYS A 178 6.91 33.95 26.97
C LYS A 178 5.93 34.61 25.99
N ARG A 179 5.75 34.03 24.80
CA ARG A 179 4.55 34.29 23.99
C ARG A 179 3.48 33.29 24.39
N ARG A 180 2.42 33.83 24.98
CA ARG A 180 1.17 33.13 25.33
C ARG A 180 0.53 32.61 24.03
N PRO A 181 0.12 31.34 23.93
CA PRO A 181 -0.61 30.89 22.75
C PRO A 181 -1.98 31.58 22.69
N PRO A 182 -2.49 31.94 21.51
CA PRO A 182 -3.83 32.49 21.37
C PRO A 182 -4.84 31.40 21.78
N SER A 183 -5.69 31.76 22.73
CA SER A 183 -6.82 30.96 23.18
C SER A 183 -7.94 31.04 22.14
N THR A 184 -7.97 30.10 21.19
CA THR A 184 -9.21 29.63 20.57
C THR A 184 -8.92 28.30 19.91
N ALA A 185 -9.49 27.23 20.47
CA ALA A 185 -9.49 25.91 19.88
C ALA A 185 -10.28 25.94 18.57
N ALA A 186 -9.60 26.15 17.45
CA ALA A 186 -10.16 25.87 16.13
C ALA A 186 -10.23 24.35 15.97
N ARG A 187 -11.42 23.79 16.22
CA ARG A 187 -11.73 22.39 15.95
C ARG A 187 -11.41 22.11 14.48
N CYS A 188 -10.58 21.10 14.23
CA CYS A 188 -10.39 20.55 12.90
C CYS A 188 -11.78 20.16 12.36
N PRO A 189 -12.24 20.70 11.21
CA PRO A 189 -13.54 20.36 10.69
C PRO A 189 -13.49 18.92 10.17
N LEU A 190 -13.99 17.98 10.98
CA LEU A 190 -14.35 16.66 10.51
C LEU A 190 -15.56 16.83 9.57
N PRO A 191 -15.60 16.16 8.41
CA PRO A 191 -16.86 15.96 7.70
C PRO A 191 -17.83 15.22 8.63
N ALA A 192 -19.10 15.64 8.65
CA ALA A 192 -20.13 15.02 9.47
C ALA A 192 -20.18 13.50 9.21
N ALA A 193 -20.25 12.71 10.28
CA ALA A 193 -20.42 11.27 10.19
C ALA A 193 -21.72 10.95 9.43
N PRO A 194 -21.70 10.07 8.41
CA PRO A 194 -22.92 9.67 7.72
C PRO A 194 -23.81 8.83 8.66
N PRO A 195 -25.14 8.83 8.46
CA PRO A 195 -26.07 8.08 9.30
C PRO A 195 -25.82 6.57 9.22
N PRO A 196 -26.21 5.81 10.27
CA PRO A 196 -25.99 4.36 10.31
C PRO A 196 -27.04 3.67 9.45
N THR A 197 -26.78 3.57 8.14
CA THR A 197 -27.39 2.52 7.33
C THR A 197 -26.34 1.48 7.05
N ALA A 198 -26.71 0.21 7.21
CA ALA A 198 -25.89 -0.95 6.95
C ALA A 198 -25.53 -1.01 5.44
N ALA A 199 -24.58 -0.21 5.03
CA ALA A 199 -24.01 -0.22 3.70
C ALA A 199 -22.68 -0.96 3.78
N ARG A 200 -22.59 -2.05 3.01
CA ARG A 200 -21.31 -2.71 2.67
C ARG A 200 -20.25 -1.64 2.45
N CYS A 201 -19.09 -1.81 3.08
CA CYS A 201 -17.92 -0.96 2.93
C CYS A 201 -17.81 -0.55 1.45
N PRO A 202 -18.09 0.72 1.08
CA PRO A 202 -17.85 1.14 -0.27
C PRO A 202 -16.34 1.03 -0.42
N LEU A 203 -15.92 0.13 -1.30
CA LEU A 203 -14.56 0.14 -1.83
C LEU A 203 -14.21 1.61 -2.08
N PRO A 204 -13.04 2.10 -1.63
CA PRO A 204 -12.67 3.48 -1.85
C PRO A 204 -12.94 3.78 -3.32
N ALA A 205 -13.76 4.81 -3.58
CA ALA A 205 -14.02 5.24 -4.95
C ALA A 205 -12.64 5.32 -5.62
N PRO A 206 -12.46 4.66 -6.78
CA PRO A 206 -11.16 4.70 -7.45
C PRO A 206 -10.76 6.16 -7.52
N LEU A 207 -9.55 6.48 -7.02
CA LEU A 207 -8.95 7.81 -7.15
C LEU A 207 -9.35 8.35 -8.51
N PRO A 208 -9.85 9.60 -8.64
CA PRO A 208 -10.29 10.13 -9.91
C PRO A 208 -9.14 9.92 -10.87
N SER A 209 -9.29 8.88 -11.68
CA SER A 209 -8.32 8.50 -12.65
C SER A 209 -8.36 9.70 -13.57
N VAL A 210 -7.28 10.48 -13.59
CA VAL A 210 -7.05 11.47 -14.63
C VAL A 210 -7.02 10.65 -15.91
N GLN A 211 -8.22 10.44 -16.46
CA GLN A 211 -8.46 9.65 -17.64
C GLN A 211 -8.86 10.72 -18.61
N PRO A 212 -7.93 11.14 -19.48
CA PRO A 212 -8.18 12.17 -20.48
C PRO A 212 -9.53 11.97 -21.20
N CYS A 213 -10.00 10.73 -21.36
CA CYS A 213 -11.32 10.42 -21.91
C CYS A 213 -12.50 11.08 -21.17
N ARG A 214 -12.53 11.10 -19.82
CA ARG A 214 -13.62 11.74 -19.06
C ARG A 214 -13.49 13.25 -19.05
N ASP A 215 -12.27 13.75 -18.90
CA ASP A 215 -11.99 15.19 -18.85
C ASP A 215 -12.33 15.87 -20.17
N HIS A 216 -12.14 15.16 -21.29
CA HIS A 216 -12.45 15.65 -22.63
C HIS A 216 -13.80 15.15 -23.20
N GLY A 217 -14.58 14.38 -22.43
CA GLY A 217 -15.84 13.79 -22.92
C GLY A 217 -15.68 12.96 -24.20
N CYS A 218 -14.55 12.25 -24.34
CA CYS A 218 -14.18 11.54 -25.56
C CYS A 218 -14.74 10.11 -25.58
N ASP A 219 -15.42 9.75 -26.67
CA ASP A 219 -16.06 8.45 -26.88
C ASP A 219 -15.53 7.68 -28.11
N LEU A 220 -14.44 8.15 -28.73
CA LEU A 220 -13.96 7.61 -30.02
C LEU A 220 -13.69 6.10 -29.97
N CYS A 221 -13.08 5.60 -28.89
CA CYS A 221 -12.81 4.15 -28.74
C CYS A 221 -14.07 3.29 -28.56
N CYS A 222 -15.24 3.91 -28.33
CA CYS A 222 -16.53 3.23 -28.23
C CYS A 222 -17.25 3.13 -29.59
N ARG A 223 -16.76 3.81 -30.63
CA ARG A 223 -17.32 3.77 -31.99
C ARG A 223 -16.70 2.60 -32.73
N ALA A 224 -17.54 1.74 -33.30
CA ALA A 224 -17.18 0.50 -34.00
C ALA A 224 -16.19 -0.38 -33.21
N THR A 225 -16.32 -0.45 -31.88
CA THR A 225 -15.32 -1.09 -31.04
C THR A 225 -15.24 -2.60 -31.31
N GLU A 226 -14.02 -3.13 -31.42
CA GLU A 226 -13.75 -4.57 -31.50
C GLU A 226 -13.18 -5.13 -30.19
N MET A 227 -13.46 -4.46 -29.08
CA MET A 227 -12.84 -4.76 -27.79
C MET A 227 -13.01 -6.23 -27.36
N PRO A 228 -11.92 -7.02 -27.27
CA PRO A 228 -11.99 -8.41 -26.86
C PRO A 228 -12.28 -8.55 -25.36
N LEU A 229 -13.02 -9.59 -25.00
CA LEU A 229 -13.48 -9.88 -23.64
C LEU A 229 -12.85 -11.16 -23.10
N THR A 230 -12.33 -11.09 -21.87
CA THR A 230 -11.96 -12.27 -21.09
C THR A 230 -13.18 -12.87 -20.38
N ARG A 231 -13.09 -14.12 -19.91
CA ARG A 231 -14.14 -14.72 -19.07
C ARG A 231 -14.39 -13.90 -17.80
N GLU A 232 -13.32 -13.31 -17.25
CA GLU A 232 -13.40 -12.44 -16.08
C GLU A 232 -14.16 -11.15 -16.40
N ASP A 233 -13.94 -10.54 -17.57
CA ASP A 233 -14.68 -9.35 -17.99
C ASP A 233 -16.18 -9.64 -18.16
N VAL A 234 -16.51 -10.77 -18.79
CA VAL A 234 -17.91 -11.21 -18.93
C VAL A 234 -18.55 -11.43 -17.56
N GLY A 235 -17.88 -12.14 -16.66
CA GLY A 235 -18.37 -12.38 -15.29
C GLY A 235 -18.63 -11.07 -14.54
N ARG A 236 -17.67 -10.14 -14.58
CA ARG A 236 -17.77 -8.83 -13.91
C ARG A 236 -18.94 -7.99 -14.44
N ILE A 237 -19.22 -8.04 -15.75
CA ILE A 237 -20.34 -7.30 -16.33
C ILE A 237 -21.68 -7.96 -15.98
N ARG A 238 -21.74 -9.30 -15.92
CA ARG A 238 -22.95 -10.02 -15.49
C ARG A 238 -23.34 -9.72 -14.04
N GLU A 239 -22.36 -9.50 -13.17
CA GLU A 239 -22.60 -9.09 -11.78
C GLU A 239 -23.30 -7.73 -11.66
N LEU A 240 -23.27 -6.90 -12.71
CA LEU A 240 -24.01 -5.63 -12.77
C LEU A 240 -25.47 -5.80 -13.21
N GLY A 241 -25.90 -7.04 -13.51
CA GLY A 241 -27.27 -7.36 -13.93
C GLY A 241 -27.49 -7.41 -15.44
N PHE A 242 -26.45 -7.32 -16.27
CA PHE A 242 -26.57 -7.47 -17.73
C PHE A 242 -26.56 -8.95 -18.14
N ASP A 243 -27.42 -9.32 -19.09
CA ASP A 243 -27.38 -10.66 -19.69
C ASP A 243 -26.24 -10.74 -20.71
N GLU A 244 -25.51 -11.85 -20.72
CA GLU A 244 -24.37 -12.06 -21.61
C GLU A 244 -24.73 -11.85 -23.09
N LYS A 245 -25.94 -12.22 -23.51
CA LYS A 245 -26.40 -12.08 -24.89
C LYS A 245 -26.55 -10.62 -25.32
N GLU A 246 -26.80 -9.72 -24.37
CA GLU A 246 -27.02 -8.29 -24.63
C GLU A 246 -25.73 -7.56 -24.95
N PHE A 247 -24.59 -8.01 -24.40
CA PHE A 247 -23.33 -7.28 -24.54
C PHE A 247 -22.16 -8.06 -25.11
N VAL A 248 -22.28 -9.39 -25.24
CA VAL A 248 -21.24 -10.22 -25.85
C VAL A 248 -21.64 -10.60 -27.28
N GLU A 249 -20.67 -10.48 -28.17
CA GLU A 249 -20.67 -11.12 -29.48
C GLU A 249 -19.45 -12.04 -29.58
N GLY A 250 -19.62 -13.22 -30.18
CA GLY A 250 -18.54 -14.19 -30.31
C GLY A 250 -18.39 -14.71 -31.74
N SER A 251 -17.15 -14.75 -32.23
CA SER A 251 -16.79 -15.32 -33.52
C SER A 251 -15.47 -16.07 -33.39
N GLU A 252 -15.33 -17.25 -33.98
CA GLU A 252 -14.06 -17.97 -34.06
C GLU A 252 -13.35 -18.21 -32.70
N GLY A 253 -14.14 -18.36 -31.63
CA GLY A 253 -13.66 -18.53 -30.24
C GLY A 253 -13.20 -17.24 -29.56
N TRP A 254 -13.24 -16.10 -30.25
CA TRP A 254 -13.16 -14.78 -29.64
C TRP A 254 -14.50 -14.39 -29.04
N LEU A 255 -14.45 -13.66 -27.93
CA LEU A 255 -15.57 -12.89 -27.41
C LEU A 255 -15.17 -11.42 -27.48
N ARG A 256 -16.09 -10.56 -27.88
CA ARG A 256 -15.92 -9.11 -27.93
C ARG A 256 -17.17 -8.39 -27.46
N LEU A 257 -17.02 -7.11 -27.15
CA LEU A 257 -18.17 -6.24 -26.89
C LEU A 257 -19.05 -6.16 -28.13
N ARG A 258 -20.37 -6.26 -27.92
CA ARG A 258 -21.37 -6.03 -28.95
C ARG A 258 -21.47 -4.53 -29.25
N ASN A 259 -21.76 -4.22 -30.50
CA ASN A 259 -22.17 -2.88 -30.93
C ASN A 259 -23.68 -2.86 -31.22
N THR A 260 -24.30 -1.69 -31.05
CA THR A 260 -25.66 -1.41 -31.52
C THR A 260 -25.69 -1.39 -33.06
N ALA A 261 -26.89 -1.35 -33.66
CA ALA A 261 -27.04 -1.24 -35.11
C ALA A 261 -26.33 0.00 -35.70
N GLY A 262 -26.19 1.08 -34.93
CA GLY A 262 -25.45 2.29 -35.32
C GLY A 262 -23.93 2.19 -35.14
N GLY A 263 -23.41 1.00 -34.85
CA GLY A 263 -21.97 0.78 -34.67
C GLY A 263 -21.41 1.32 -33.36
N LEU A 264 -22.24 1.68 -32.38
CA LEU A 264 -21.76 2.17 -31.08
C LEU A 264 -21.68 1.03 -30.06
N CYS A 265 -20.70 1.06 -29.17
CA CYS A 265 -20.64 0.13 -28.05
C CYS A 265 -21.96 0.12 -27.28
N VAL A 266 -22.48 -1.07 -26.93
CA VAL A 266 -23.75 -1.22 -26.20
C VAL A 266 -23.81 -0.44 -24.87
N PHE A 267 -22.66 -0.16 -24.27
CA PHE A 267 -22.52 0.59 -23.02
C PHE A 267 -22.30 2.09 -23.20
N LEU A 268 -22.26 2.62 -24.42
CA LEU A 268 -22.15 4.06 -24.65
C LEU A 268 -23.52 4.73 -24.41
N ARG A 269 -23.56 5.74 -23.54
CA ARG A 269 -24.72 6.58 -23.21
C ARG A 269 -24.26 8.02 -23.09
N ASP A 270 -24.85 8.92 -23.86
CA ASP A 270 -24.57 10.37 -23.82
C ASP A 270 -23.07 10.71 -23.87
N GLY A 271 -22.32 10.04 -24.76
CA GLY A 271 -20.87 10.25 -24.92
C GLY A 271 -20.00 9.62 -23.83
N LEU A 272 -20.59 8.91 -22.86
CA LEU A 272 -19.86 8.27 -21.76
C LEU A 272 -20.21 6.79 -21.61
N CYS A 273 -19.26 6.00 -21.10
CA CYS A 273 -19.52 4.59 -20.82
C CYS A 273 -20.36 4.43 -19.56
N SER A 274 -21.52 3.78 -19.66
CA SER A 274 -22.44 3.53 -18.53
C SER A 274 -21.85 2.62 -17.46
N ILE A 275 -20.91 1.75 -17.83
CA ILE A 275 -20.18 0.85 -16.92
C ILE A 275 -18.74 1.29 -16.69
N TYR A 276 -18.43 2.58 -16.78
CA TYR A 276 -17.05 3.10 -16.79
C TYR A 276 -16.10 2.50 -15.72
N PRO A 277 -16.49 2.36 -14.43
CA PRO A 277 -15.62 1.75 -13.41
C PRO A 277 -15.41 0.24 -13.60
N HIS A 278 -16.35 -0.41 -14.30
CA HIS A 278 -16.39 -1.85 -14.52
C HIS A 278 -16.00 -2.25 -15.95
N ARG A 279 -15.50 -1.30 -16.75
CA ARG A 279 -15.04 -1.51 -18.14
C ARG A 279 -14.15 -2.76 -18.28
N PRO A 280 -14.20 -3.45 -19.44
CA PRO A 280 -13.31 -4.58 -19.71
C PRO A 280 -11.83 -4.24 -19.56
N GLY A 281 -11.00 -5.24 -19.31
CA GLY A 281 -9.55 -5.06 -19.15
C GLY A 281 -8.90 -4.26 -20.27
N GLY A 282 -9.27 -4.53 -21.54
CA GLY A 282 -8.72 -3.79 -22.68
C GLY A 282 -9.15 -2.32 -22.71
N CYS A 283 -10.42 -2.01 -22.39
CA CYS A 283 -10.90 -0.63 -22.26
C CYS A 283 -10.22 0.13 -21.11
N ARG A 284 -9.81 -0.55 -20.03
CA ARG A 284 -9.07 0.08 -18.93
C ARG A 284 -7.62 0.39 -19.29
N LEU A 285 -7.03 -0.42 -20.15
CA LEU A 285 -5.65 -0.27 -20.60
C LEU A 285 -5.52 0.71 -21.77
N TYR A 286 -6.59 0.92 -22.55
CA TYR A 286 -6.62 1.90 -23.63
C TYR A 286 -6.17 3.30 -23.14
N PRO A 287 -5.28 3.99 -23.87
CA PRO A 287 -4.83 3.73 -25.24
C PRO A 287 -3.63 2.78 -25.38
N ALA A 288 -3.18 2.11 -24.32
CA ALA A 288 -2.13 1.12 -24.45
C ALA A 288 -2.67 -0.16 -25.13
N VAL A 289 -2.21 -0.42 -26.35
CA VAL A 289 -2.61 -1.56 -27.18
C VAL A 289 -1.40 -2.44 -27.49
N PHE A 290 -1.64 -3.69 -27.89
CA PHE A 290 -0.58 -4.59 -28.33
C PHE A 290 -0.43 -4.51 -29.84
N ASP A 291 0.73 -4.01 -30.29
CA ASP A 291 1.10 -4.02 -31.70
C ASP A 291 1.62 -5.42 -32.07
N ILE A 292 0.96 -6.05 -33.04
CA ILE A 292 1.29 -7.42 -33.46
C ILE A 292 2.60 -7.45 -34.24
N ASP A 293 2.87 -6.43 -35.05
CA ASP A 293 4.03 -6.36 -35.94
C ASP A 293 5.29 -6.00 -35.14
N ALA A 294 5.18 -5.02 -34.23
CA ALA A 294 6.26 -4.61 -33.35
C ALA A 294 6.45 -5.57 -32.15
N GLY A 295 5.52 -6.50 -31.92
CA GLY A 295 5.57 -7.47 -30.82
C GLY A 295 5.59 -6.85 -29.42
N ARG A 296 5.15 -5.60 -29.27
CA ARG A 296 5.23 -4.82 -28.02
C ARG A 296 3.98 -3.97 -27.80
N ALA A 297 3.83 -3.48 -26.57
CA ALA A 297 2.78 -2.51 -26.29
C ALA A 297 3.18 -1.12 -26.82
N VAL A 298 2.21 -0.44 -27.43
CA VAL A 298 2.32 0.94 -27.93
C VAL A 298 1.10 1.72 -27.49
N LEU A 299 1.17 3.06 -27.54
CA LEU A 299 -0.03 3.88 -27.42
C LEU A 299 -0.68 3.98 -28.79
N ASP A 300 -1.99 3.72 -28.83
CA ASP A 300 -2.79 3.80 -30.05
C ASP A 300 -2.68 5.20 -30.69
N PRO A 301 -2.18 5.31 -31.94
CA PRO A 301 -2.11 6.59 -32.65
C PRO A 301 -3.48 7.19 -32.93
N GLU A 302 -4.56 6.40 -32.93
CA GLU A 302 -5.92 6.92 -33.14
C GLU A 302 -6.49 7.62 -31.90
N CYS A 303 -5.86 7.47 -30.73
CA CYS A 303 -6.28 8.19 -29.54
C CYS A 303 -5.80 9.66 -29.59
N PRO A 304 -6.71 10.65 -29.67
CA PRO A 304 -6.31 12.07 -29.72
C PRO A 304 -5.71 12.56 -28.40
N HIS A 305 -5.98 11.85 -27.30
CA HIS A 305 -5.51 12.19 -25.96
C HIS A 305 -4.36 11.32 -25.48
N ARG A 306 -3.71 10.53 -26.36
CA ARG A 306 -2.63 9.59 -25.98
C ARG A 306 -1.52 10.23 -25.15
N HIS A 307 -1.24 11.52 -25.37
CA HIS A 307 -0.20 12.27 -24.64
C HIS A 307 -0.58 12.57 -23.18
N GLY A 308 -1.87 12.51 -22.82
CA GLY A 308 -2.34 12.63 -21.44
C GLY A 308 -2.22 11.34 -20.64
N PHE A 309 -1.71 10.26 -21.23
CA PHE A 309 -1.46 8.99 -20.57
C PHE A 309 0.04 8.78 -20.31
N GLY A 310 0.37 7.95 -19.31
CA GLY A 310 1.75 7.55 -19.05
C GLY A 310 2.40 6.79 -20.22
N PRO A 311 3.73 6.60 -20.20
CA PRO A 311 4.46 5.95 -21.30
C PRO A 311 3.96 4.52 -21.55
N ALA A 312 3.99 4.07 -22.81
CA ALA A 312 3.50 2.75 -23.24
C ALA A 312 4.17 1.61 -22.46
N GLU A 313 5.45 1.79 -22.12
CA GLU A 313 6.29 0.86 -21.37
C GLU A 313 5.71 0.56 -19.99
N ALA A 314 5.10 1.54 -19.33
CA ALA A 314 4.48 1.37 -18.02
C ALA A 314 3.28 0.40 -18.07
N SER A 315 2.50 0.45 -19.14
CA SER A 315 1.34 -0.43 -19.36
C SER A 315 1.69 -1.75 -20.07
N GLY A 316 2.91 -1.86 -20.62
CA GLY A 316 3.33 -2.98 -21.46
C GLY A 316 3.18 -4.37 -20.82
N PRO A 317 3.61 -4.59 -19.56
CA PRO A 317 3.40 -5.86 -18.87
C PRO A 317 1.91 -6.22 -18.71
N ALA A 318 1.05 -5.23 -18.47
CA ALA A 318 -0.39 -5.46 -18.29
C ALA A 318 -1.08 -5.81 -19.62
N VAL A 319 -0.75 -5.09 -20.69
CA VAL A 319 -1.22 -5.37 -22.06
C VAL A 319 -0.81 -6.78 -22.49
N ARG A 320 0.45 -7.17 -22.32
CA ARG A 320 0.94 -8.53 -22.64
C ARG A 320 0.17 -9.61 -21.88
N ARG A 321 0.02 -9.45 -20.56
CA ARG A 321 -0.74 -10.40 -19.73
C ARG A 321 -2.19 -10.55 -20.19
N LEU A 322 -2.84 -9.45 -20.58
CA LEU A 322 -4.20 -9.47 -21.10
C LEU A 322 -4.29 -10.22 -22.44
N VAL A 323 -3.42 -9.90 -23.40
CA VAL A 323 -3.36 -10.55 -24.72
C VAL A 323 -3.11 -12.06 -24.58
N ASP A 324 -2.17 -12.45 -23.71
CA ASP A 324 -1.87 -13.86 -23.48
C ASP A 324 -3.06 -14.61 -22.87
N ARG A 325 -3.78 -13.97 -21.94
CA ARG A 325 -5.01 -14.54 -21.36
C ARG A 325 -6.08 -14.71 -22.43
N LEU A 326 -6.34 -13.67 -23.21
CA LEU A 326 -7.28 -13.67 -24.33
C LEU A 326 -6.99 -14.78 -25.34
N ARG A 327 -5.72 -14.95 -25.74
CA ARG A 327 -5.26 -16.04 -26.62
C ARG A 327 -5.45 -17.43 -26.00
N ARG A 328 -5.15 -17.61 -24.70
CA ARG A 328 -5.40 -18.86 -23.98
C ARG A 328 -6.88 -19.21 -23.97
N GLU A 329 -7.73 -18.28 -23.56
CA GLU A 329 -9.17 -18.55 -23.47
C GLU A 329 -9.81 -18.84 -24.84
N ARG A 330 -9.35 -18.18 -25.91
CA ARG A 330 -9.78 -18.52 -27.28
C ARG A 330 -9.46 -19.97 -27.63
N ARG A 331 -8.23 -20.43 -27.35
CA ARG A 331 -7.83 -21.82 -27.61
C ARG A 331 -8.72 -22.80 -26.87
N ASP A 332 -9.04 -22.52 -25.61
CA ASP A 332 -9.94 -23.34 -24.81
C ASP A 332 -11.36 -23.40 -25.39
N ARG A 333 -11.91 -22.25 -25.81
CA ARG A 333 -13.25 -22.18 -26.43
C ARG A 333 -13.30 -22.95 -27.75
N ARG A 334 -12.26 -22.85 -28.59
CA ARG A 334 -12.16 -23.63 -29.85
C ARG A 334 -12.07 -25.13 -29.58
N ARG A 335 -11.27 -25.56 -28.60
CA ARG A 335 -11.15 -26.98 -28.21
C ARG A 335 -12.47 -27.56 -27.71
N ARG A 336 -13.27 -26.77 -26.97
CA ARG A 336 -14.60 -27.19 -26.48
C ARG A 336 -15.66 -27.28 -27.57
N ARG A 337 -15.55 -26.51 -28.65
CA ARG A 337 -16.48 -26.56 -29.80
C ARG A 337 -16.16 -27.69 -30.79
N ALA A 338 -14.93 -28.20 -30.76
CA ALA A 338 -14.47 -29.30 -31.60
C ALA A 338 -14.69 -30.68 -30.95
N ARG A 339 -15.21 -30.73 -29.73
CA ARG A 339 -15.62 -31.93 -29.00
C ARG A 339 -17.15 -31.95 -28.95
#